data_AF-A0A948RAM1-F1
#
_entry.id   AF-A0A948RAM1-F1
#
_cell.length_a   1.000
_cell.length_b   1.000
_cell.length_c   1.000
_cell.angle_alpha   90.00
_cell.angle_beta   90.00
_cell.angle_gamma   90.00
#
_symmetry.space_group_name_H-M   'P 1'
#
loop_
_entity.id
_entity.type
_entity.pdbx_description
1 polymer ?
#
loop_
_entity_poly.entity_id
_entity_poly.type
_entity_poly.pdbx_seq_one_letter_code
_entity_poly.pdbx_strand_id
1 'polypeptide(L)' 'DGGIKPGTPFEDIPDDWVCPVCGAIKDQFEKVD' A
#
# COMPACT_ATOMS: atom_id res chain seq x y z
N ASP A 1 6.38 5.61 7.47
CA ASP A 1 5.72 4.38 7.95
C ASP A 1 4.37 4.10 7.27
N GLY A 2 3.66 5.12 6.76
CA GLY A 2 2.55 4.91 5.80
C GLY A 2 1.23 4.49 6.42
N GLY A 3 1.11 4.53 7.76
CA GLY A 3 -0.16 4.34 8.48
C GLY A 3 -0.71 2.91 8.49
N ILE A 4 -0.03 1.94 7.88
CA ILE A 4 -0.44 0.54 7.81
C ILE A 4 0.26 -0.27 8.90
N LYS A 5 -0.50 -1.08 9.63
CA LYS A 5 0.06 -1.92 10.70
C LYS A 5 0.95 -3.03 10.12
N PRO A 6 2.01 -3.43 10.82
CA PRO A 6 2.79 -4.60 10.41
C PRO A 6 1.91 -5.85 10.31
N GLY A 7 2.11 -6.63 9.25
CA GLY A 7 1.36 -7.87 8.98
C GLY A 7 0.00 -7.67 8.31
N THR A 8 -0.44 -6.44 8.04
CA THR A 8 -1.62 -6.18 7.19
C THR A 8 -1.35 -6.67 5.76
N PRO A 9 -2.16 -7.59 5.20
CA PRO A 9 -2.10 -7.96 3.79
C PRO A 9 -2.29 -6.75 2.87
N PHE A 10 -1.64 -6.75 1.70
CA PHE A 10 -1.75 -5.63 0.75
C PHE A 10 -3.20 -5.40 0.28
N GLU A 11 -3.99 -6.47 0.16
CA GLU A 11 -5.40 -6.43 -0.22
C GLU A 11 -6.27 -5.67 0.80
N ASP A 12 -5.92 -5.71 2.08
CA ASP A 12 -6.64 -5.08 3.20
C ASP A 12 -6.25 -3.61 3.42
N ILE A 13 -5.29 -3.09 2.65
CA ILE A 13 -4.91 -1.67 2.71
C ILE A 13 -6.07 -0.83 2.14
N PRO A 14 -6.43 0.32 2.76
CA PRO A 14 -7.46 1.21 2.20
C PRO A 14 -7.17 1.64 0.75
N ASP A 15 -8.20 1.79 -0.07
CA ASP A 15 -8.04 2.14 -1.50
C ASP A 15 -7.58 3.60 -1.71
N ASP A 16 -7.75 4.46 -0.71
CA ASP A 16 -7.24 5.84 -0.69
C ASP A 16 -5.78 5.93 -0.20
N TRP A 17 -5.16 4.80 0.11
CA TRP A 17 -3.76 4.76 0.50
C TRP A 17 -2.84 5.16 -0.66
N VAL A 18 -1.79 5.91 -0.32
CA VAL A 18 -0.74 6.33 -1.23
C VAL A 18 0.63 5.95 -0.69
N CYS A 19 1.55 5.60 -1.59
CA CYS A 19 2.93 5.31 -1.23
C CYS A 19 3.56 6.52 -0.52
N PRO A 20 4.01 6.39 0.74
CA PRO A 20 4.55 7.52 1.51
C PRO A 20 5.90 8.02 0.96
N VAL A 21 6.49 7.32 -0.02
CA VAL A 21 7.77 7.68 -0.64
C VAL A 21 7.56 8.45 -1.94
N CYS A 22 6.63 8.02 -2.80
CA CYS A 22 6.47 8.57 -4.16
C CYS A 22 5.06 9.06 -4.51
N GLY A 23 4.06 8.82 -3.65
CA GLY A 23 2.67 9.21 -3.91
C GLY A 23 1.92 8.33 -4.91
N ALA A 24 2.50 7.20 -5.33
CA ALA A 24 1.80 6.22 -6.17
C ALA A 24 0.56 5.66 -5.46
N ILE A 25 -0.52 5.44 -6.20
CA ILE A 25 -1.77 4.85 -5.69
C ILE A 25 -1.65 3.33 -5.61
N LYS A 26 -2.52 2.69 -4.80
CA LYS A 26 -2.55 1.23 -4.58
C LYS A 26 -2.54 0.42 -5.89
N ASP A 27 -3.26 0.88 -6.91
CA ASP A 27 -3.40 0.21 -8.21
C ASP A 27 -2.12 0.22 -9.06
N GLN A 28 -1.10 1.00 -8.70
CA GLN A 28 0.19 1.02 -9.42
C GLN A 28 1.19 -0.01 -8.89
N PHE A 29 0.79 -0.81 -7.91
CA PHE A 29 1.63 -1.85 -7.33
C PHE A 29 1.24 -3.22 -7.85
N GLU A 30 2.26 -4.08 -7.99
CA GLU A 30 2.09 -5.48 -8.33
C GLU A 30 2.65 -6.37 -7.22
N LYS A 31 2.07 -7.56 -7.07
CA LYS A 31 2.61 -8.56 -6.15
C LYS A 31 3.94 -9.06 -6.71
N VAL A 32 4.99 -8.95 -5.92
CA VAL A 32 6.26 -9.61 -6.20
C VAL A 32 6.14 -11.06 -5.75
N ASP A 33 6.48 -12.00 -6.64
CA ASP A 33 6.53 -13.43 -6.35
C ASP A 33 7.68 -13.81 -5.39
#